data_AF-A0A392SL85-F1
#
_entry.id   AF-A0A392SL85-F1
#
_cell.length_a   1.000
_cell.length_b   1.000
_cell.length_c   1.000
_cell.angle_alpha   90.00
_cell.angle_beta   90.00
_cell.angle_gamma   90.00
#
_symmetry.space_group_name_H-M   'P 1'
#
loop_
_entity.id
_entity.type
_entity.pdbx_description
1 polymer ?
#
loop_
_entity_poly.entity_id
_entity_poly.type
_entity_poly.pdbx_seq_one_letter_code
_entity_poly.pdbx_strand_id
1 'polypeptide(L)' 'MLKCWKDIPGYNLVVKDKWKSLQVDGWGSYVLKEKLKMIKLALKDWHTNHTQNLPSRIESLNGMPL' A
#
# COMPACT_ATOMS: atom_id res chain seq x y z
N MET A 1 -13.52 7.34 11.22
CA MET A 1 -12.12 7.40 11.68
C MET A 1 -11.24 6.85 10.57
N LEU A 2 -10.41 7.68 9.92
CA LEU A 2 -9.47 7.21 8.90
C LEU A 2 -8.45 6.30 9.59
N LYS A 3 -8.52 4.99 9.39
CA LYS A 3 -7.49 4.07 9.91
C LYS A 3 -6.15 4.50 9.32
N CYS A 4 -5.14 4.74 10.15
CA CYS A 4 -3.80 5.04 9.64
C CYS A 4 -3.28 3.83 8.87
N TRP A 5 -2.73 4.03 7.67
CA TRP A 5 -2.24 2.92 6.85
C TRP A 5 -1.16 2.08 7.53
N LYS A 6 -0.40 2.69 8.44
CA LYS A 6 0.61 2.02 9.27
C LYS A 6 0.03 0.89 10.13
N ASP A 7 -1.23 0.99 10.51
CA ASP A 7 -1.90 0.03 11.39
C ASP A 7 -2.44 -1.18 10.61
N ILE A 8 -2.37 -1.16 9.28
CA ILE A 8 -2.81 -2.26 8.43
C ILE A 8 -1.68 -3.32 8.38
N PRO A 9 -1.98 -4.60 8.70
CA PRO A 9 -1.00 -5.68 8.59
C PRO A 9 -0.36 -5.71 7.20
N GLY A 10 0.96 -5.84 7.15
CA GLY A 10 1.72 -5.83 5.89
C GLY A 10 2.24 -4.46 5.46
N TYR A 11 1.81 -3.35 6.05
CA TYR A 11 2.29 -2.00 5.68
C TYR A 11 3.83 -1.90 5.71
N ASN A 12 4.45 -2.30 6.83
CA ASN A 12 5.90 -2.23 6.99
C ASN A 12 6.65 -3.12 5.99
N LEU A 13 6.07 -4.25 5.59
CA LEU A 13 6.66 -5.15 4.61
C LEU A 13 6.66 -4.50 3.22
N VAL A 14 5.52 -3.96 2.79
CA VAL A 14 5.39 -3.27 1.50
C VAL A 14 6.37 -2.09 1.41
N VAL A 15 6.49 -1.28 2.46
CA VAL A 15 7.43 -0.15 2.47
C VAL A 15 8.88 -0.63 2.36
N LYS A 16 9.28 -1.64 3.14
CA LYS A 16 10.66 -2.16 3.13
C LYS A 16 11.02 -2.80 1.79
N ASP A 17 10.13 -3.59 1.22
CA ASP A 17 10.37 -4.28 -0.04
C ASP A 17 10.48 -3.29 -1.20
N LYS A 18 9.56 -2.32 -1.28
CA LYS A 18 9.63 -1.28 -2.31
C LYS A 18 10.88 -0.40 -2.13
N TRP A 19 11.22 -0.03 -0.90
CA TRP A 19 12.44 0.75 -0.65
C TRP A 19 13.71 0.07 -1.19
N LYS A 20 13.82 -1.25 -0.97
CA LYS A 20 14.95 -2.06 -1.44
C LYS A 20 14.91 -2.31 -2.95
N SER A 21 13.74 -2.46 -3.55
CA SER A 21 13.60 -2.77 -4.98
C SER A 21 13.76 -1.56 -5.91
N LEU A 22 13.44 -0.36 -5.41
CA LEU A 22 13.50 0.86 -6.21
C LEU A 22 14.96 1.26 -6.47
N GLN A 23 15.31 1.35 -7.75
CA GLN A 23 16.57 1.91 -8.23
C GLN A 23 16.29 3.28 -8.81
N VAL A 24 16.95 4.30 -8.26
CA VAL A 24 16.88 5.69 -8.71
C VAL A 24 18.27 6.27 -8.56
N ASP A 25 18.80 6.81 -9.65
CA ASP A 25 20.13 7.41 -9.68
C ASP A 25 20.06 8.95 -9.62
N GLY A 26 21.13 9.58 -9.15
CA GLY A 26 21.27 11.03 -9.06
C GLY A 26 21.76 11.50 -7.70
N TRP A 27 21.52 12.78 -7.41
CA TRP A 27 21.94 13.39 -6.14
C TRP A 27 21.07 12.88 -4.98
N GLY A 28 21.65 12.74 -3.78
CA GLY A 28 21.00 12.06 -2.66
C GLY A 28 19.59 12.59 -2.31
N SER A 29 19.37 13.90 -2.39
CA SER A 29 18.04 14.49 -2.14
C SER A 29 17.02 14.17 -3.25
N TYR A 30 17.48 14.06 -4.49
CA TYR A 30 16.66 13.64 -5.62
C TYR A 30 16.26 12.17 -5.49
N VAL A 31 17.24 11.30 -5.21
CA VAL A 31 17.03 9.86 -5.00
C VAL A 31 16.01 9.64 -3.88
N LEU A 32 16.18 10.31 -2.74
CA LEU A 32 15.24 10.20 -1.62
C LEU A 32 13.84 10.68 -1.99
N LYS A 33 13.71 11.85 -2.63
CA LYS A 33 12.42 12.42 -3.05
C LYS A 33 11.66 11.47 -3.99
N GLU A 34 12.33 10.94 -5.00
CA GLU A 34 11.68 10.07 -5.99
C GLU A 34 11.33 8.70 -5.40
N LYS A 35 12.20 8.12 -4.56
CA LYS A 35 11.86 6.89 -3.83
C LYS A 35 10.61 7.06 -2.97
N LEU A 36 10.49 8.17 -2.24
CA LEU A 36 9.30 8.44 -1.42
C LEU A 36 8.03 8.60 -2.26
N LYS A 37 8.10 9.25 -3.44
CA LYS A 37 6.95 9.36 -4.36
C LYS A 37 6.50 7.99 -4.86
N MET A 38 7.44 7.15 -5.28
CA MET A 38 7.15 5.80 -5.78
C MET A 38 6.56 4.90 -4.68
N ILE A 39 7.08 4.98 -3.46
CA ILE A 39 6.52 4.25 -2.31
C ILE A 39 5.11 4.73 -1.98
N LYS A 40 4.84 6.05 -2.04
CA LYS A 40 3.48 6.58 -1.86
C LYS A 40 2.50 6.02 -2.90
N LEU A 41 2.91 5.90 -4.16
CA LEU A 41 2.08 5.31 -5.22
C LEU A 41 1.85 3.81 -4.98
N ALA A 42 2.91 3.06 -4.65
CA ALA A 42 2.80 1.64 -4.34
C ALA A 42 1.90 1.38 -3.13
N LEU A 43 1.96 2.23 -2.10
CA LEU A 43 1.07 2.14 -0.93
C LEU A 43 -0.38 2.45 -1.27
N LYS A 44 -0.65 3.40 -2.17
CA LYS A 44 -2.01 3.66 -2.68
C LYS A 44 -2.58 2.44 -3.37
N ASP A 45 -1.83 1.86 -4.32
CA ASP A 45 -2.24 0.66 -5.06
C ASP A 45 -2.45 -0.54 -4.13
N TRP A 46 -1.46 -0.81 -3.26
CA TRP A 46 -1.57 -1.85 -2.25
C TRP A 46 -2.80 -1.65 -1.36
N HIS A 47 -3.02 -0.45 -0.82
CA HIS A 47 -4.14 -0.18 0.07
C HIS A 47 -5.48 -0.43 -0.62
N THR A 48 -5.65 0.03 -1.87
CA THR A 48 -6.84 -0.25 -2.68
C THR A 48 -7.02 -1.77 -2.83
N ASN A 49 -6.03 -2.50 -3.33
CA ASN A 49 -6.16 -3.95 -3.57
C ASN A 49 -6.33 -4.78 -2.28
N HIS A 50 -5.73 -4.35 -1.17
CA HIS A 50 -5.72 -5.09 0.09
C HIS A 50 -6.96 -4.81 0.96
N THR A 51 -7.59 -3.65 0.83
CA THR A 51 -8.76 -3.27 1.64
C THR A 51 -10.08 -3.25 0.88
N GLN A 52 -10.08 -3.12 -0.46
CA GLN A 52 -11.29 -3.23 -1.28
C GLN A 52 -11.87 -4.66 -1.33
N ASN A 53 -11.12 -5.67 -0.87
CA ASN A 53 -11.63 -7.04 -0.75
C ASN A 53 -12.36 -7.32 0.57
N LEU A 54 -12.50 -6.33 1.46
CA LEU A 54 -13.25 -6.50 2.71
C LEU A 54 -14.78 -6.47 2.49
N PRO A 55 -15.38 -5.52 1.74
CA PRO A 55 -16.81 -5.54 1.46
C PRO A 55 -17.26 -6.82 0.78
N SER A 56 -16.55 -7.25 -0.27
CA SER A 56 -16.86 -8.47 -1.02
C SER A 56 -16.66 -9.75 -0.20
N ARG A 57 -15.67 -9.80 0.70
CA ARG A 57 -15.53 -10.91 1.66
C ARG A 57 -16.62 -10.91 2.73
N ILE A 58 -17.04 -9.74 3.21
CA ILE A 58 -18.15 -9.60 4.17
C ILE A 58 -19.46 -10.03 3.52
N GLU A 59 -19.73 -9.64 2.28
CA GLU A 59 -20.89 -10.08 1.50
C GLU A 59 -20.86 -11.59 1.24
N SER A 60 -19.71 -12.15 0.87
CA SER A 60 -19.53 -13.60 0.69
C SER A 60 -19.76 -14.40 1.99
N LEU A 61 -19.48 -13.79 3.15
CA LEU A 61 -19.73 -14.39 4.47
C LEU A 61 -21.18 -14.19 4.96
N ASN A 62 -21.89 -13.16 4.48
CA ASN A 62 -23.25 -12.85 4.89
C ASN A 62 -24.35 -13.49 4.02
N GLY A 63 -24.00 -14.16 2.92
CA GLY A 63 -24.88 -15.11 2.22
C GLY A 63 -26.19 -14.54 1.65
N MET A 64 -26.27 -13.25 1.33
CA MET A 64 -27.46 -12.67 0.68
C MET A 64 -27.29 -12.62 -0.84
N PRO A 65 -28.11 -13.36 -1.62
CA PRO A 65 -28.18 -13.19 -3.07
C PRO A 65 -29.08 -12.00 -3.45
N LEU A 66 -28.80 -11.39 -4.60
CA LEU A 66 -29.54 -10.29 -5.24
C LEU A 66 -31.03 -10.59 -5.42
#